data_AF-A0A800CYS0-F1
#
_entry.id   AF-A0A800CYS0-F1
#
_cell.length_a   1.000
_cell.length_b   1.000
_cell.length_c   1.000
_cell.angle_alpha   90.00
_cell.angle_beta   90.00
_cell.angle_gamma   90.00
#
_symmetry.space_group_name_H-M   'P 1'
#
loop_
_entity.id
_entity.type
_entity.pdbx_description
1 polymer ?
#
loop_
_entity_poly.entity_id
_entity_poly.type
_entity_poly.pdbx_seq_one_letter_code
_entity_poly.pdbx_strand_id
1 'polypeptide(L)' 'MSDSASLDNFLFDAESSDLKNDESFLDQGIIDSTGVLELVEWLEDECGIEVEDEELIPENLDSVNNLAAFIKKKQQ' A
#
# COMPACT_ATOMS: atom_id res chain seq x y z
N MET A 1 -38.58 -0.88 -13.99
CA MET A 1 -38.59 0.06 -12.85
C MET A 1 -37.85 -0.64 -11.74
N SER A 2 -36.52 -0.78 -11.86
CA SER A 2 -35.50 0.28 -11.69
C SER A 2 -35.35 0.56 -10.18
N ASP A 3 -34.24 0.31 -9.50
CA ASP A 3 -32.89 -0.08 -9.90
C ASP A 3 -32.28 -0.95 -8.81
N SER A 4 -31.55 -1.99 -9.22
CA SER A 4 -30.56 -2.66 -8.38
C SER A 4 -29.43 -1.66 -8.19
N ALA A 5 -29.45 -0.90 -7.09
CA ALA A 5 -28.30 -0.07 -6.74
C ALA A 5 -27.16 -1.02 -6.36
N SER A 6 -26.27 -1.27 -7.32
CA SER A 6 -25.03 -2.00 -7.12
C SER A 6 -24.28 -1.33 -5.97
N LEU A 7 -24.13 -2.06 -4.86
CA LEU A 7 -23.30 -1.65 -3.72
C LEU A 7 -21.84 -1.39 -4.14
N ASP A 8 -21.45 -1.89 -5.31
CA ASP A 8 -20.13 -1.76 -5.91
C ASP A 8 -19.70 -0.30 -6.13
N ASN A 9 -20.64 0.66 -6.17
CA ASN A 9 -20.32 2.07 -6.44
C ASN A 9 -20.38 2.98 -5.19
N PHE A 10 -20.77 2.46 -4.01
CA PHE A 10 -20.87 3.27 -2.79
C PHE A 10 -19.60 3.25 -1.94
N LEU A 11 -18.70 2.30 -2.16
CA LEU A 11 -17.41 2.19 -1.46
C LEU A 11 -16.29 3.05 -2.08
N PHE A 12 -16.50 3.60 -3.27
CA PHE A 12 -15.47 4.37 -3.99
C PHE A 12 -15.58 5.90 -3.84
N ASP A 13 -16.61 6.42 -3.15
CA ASP A 13 -16.88 7.86 -3.06
C ASP A 13 -16.77 8.44 -1.63
N ALA A 14 -16.20 7.67 -0.69
CA ALA A 14 -15.79 8.20 0.60
C ALA A 14 -14.27 8.41 0.57
N GLU A 15 -13.87 9.66 0.30
CA GLU A 15 -12.55 10.19 0.64
C GLU A 15 -11.36 9.66 -0.19
N SER A 16 -11.39 9.79 -1.52
CA SER A 16 -10.13 9.91 -2.30
C SER A 16 -9.47 11.28 -2.02
N SER A 17 -9.29 11.63 -0.76
CA SER A 17 -8.79 12.91 -0.30
C SER A 17 -7.80 12.70 0.85
N ASP A 18 -6.56 13.09 0.57
CA ASP A 18 -5.46 13.37 1.48
C ASP A 18 -4.62 12.21 2.03
N LEU A 19 -4.54 11.05 1.36
CA LEU A 19 -3.44 10.12 1.63
C LEU A 19 -2.12 10.77 1.16
N LYS A 20 -1.40 11.40 2.09
CA LYS A 20 -0.14 12.07 1.79
C LYS A 20 0.92 11.00 1.55
N ASN A 21 1.86 11.29 0.66
CA ASN A 21 2.92 10.33 0.35
C ASN A 21 3.82 9.97 1.56
N ASP A 22 3.81 10.79 2.60
CA ASP A 22 4.55 10.60 3.86
C ASP A 22 3.66 10.06 5.00
N GLU A 23 2.37 9.83 4.77
CA GLU A 23 1.49 9.28 5.81
C GLU A 23 1.75 7.79 6.03
N SER A 24 1.71 7.42 7.31
CA SER A 24 1.88 6.04 7.76
C SER A 24 0.66 5.20 7.42
N PHE A 25 0.85 4.12 6.68
CA PHE A 25 -0.21 3.19 6.30
C PHE A 25 -0.79 2.49 7.52
N LEU A 26 0.06 2.09 8.45
CA LEU A 26 -0.34 1.41 9.67
C LEU A 26 -1.08 2.36 10.63
N ASP A 27 -0.57 3.58 10.83
CA ASP A 27 -1.19 4.54 11.75
C ASP A 27 -2.54 5.06 11.24
N GLN A 28 -2.67 5.24 9.92
CA GLN A 28 -3.93 5.62 9.29
C GLN A 28 -4.89 4.43 9.15
N GLY A 29 -4.45 3.20 9.44
CA GLY A 29 -5.25 1.98 9.27
C GLY A 29 -5.59 1.68 7.81
N ILE A 30 -4.77 2.16 6.88
CA ILE A 30 -4.89 1.88 5.43
C ILE A 30 -4.53 0.44 5.16
N ILE A 31 -3.45 -0.03 5.81
CA ILE A 31 -2.97 -1.41 5.75
C ILE A 31 -2.79 -1.88 7.20
N ASP A 32 -3.02 -3.17 7.46
CA ASP A 32 -2.69 -3.79 8.74
C ASP A 32 -1.34 -4.54 8.67
N SER A 33 -0.94 -5.18 9.77
CA SER A 33 0.31 -5.94 9.82
C SER A 33 0.37 -7.12 8.83
N THR A 34 -0.77 -7.64 8.40
CA THR A 34 -0.84 -8.76 7.44
C THR A 34 -0.80 -8.25 6.01
N GLY A 35 -1.45 -7.12 5.71
CA GLY A 35 -1.40 -6.48 4.40
C GLY A 35 0.00 -5.99 4.02
N VAL A 36 0.90 -5.79 4.98
CA VAL A 36 2.33 -5.56 4.68
C VAL A 36 2.94 -6.76 3.95
N LEU A 37 2.55 -7.99 4.28
CA LEU A 37 3.06 -9.18 3.59
C LEU A 37 2.52 -9.28 2.16
N GLU A 38 1.25 -8.96 1.95
CA GLU A 38 0.67 -8.90 0.60
C GLU A 38 1.32 -7.79 -0.25
N LEU A 39 1.64 -6.65 0.37
CA LEU A 39 2.38 -5.57 -0.27
C LEU A 39 3.80 -6.02 -0.66
N VAL A 40 4.44 -6.82 0.18
CA VAL A 40 5.75 -7.40 -0.13
C VAL A 40 5.66 -8.32 -1.34
N GLU A 41 4.74 -9.30 -1.33
CA GLU A 41 4.52 -10.18 -2.48
C GLU A 41 4.28 -9.38 -3.77
N TRP A 42 3.48 -8.31 -3.70
CA TRP A 42 3.25 -7.41 -4.82
C TRP A 42 4.52 -6.68 -5.30
N LEU A 43 5.37 -6.21 -4.38
CA LEU A 43 6.64 -5.59 -4.74
C LEU A 43 7.56 -6.57 -5.45
N GLU A 44 7.61 -7.82 -5.01
CA GLU A 44 8.43 -8.84 -5.65
C GLU A 44 7.94 -9.17 -7.04
N ASP A 45 6.63 -9.35 -7.21
CA ASP A 45 6.00 -9.69 -8.49
C ASP A 45 6.05 -8.53 -9.51
N GLU A 46 5.68 -7.31 -9.10
CA GLU A 46 5.56 -6.17 -10.01
C GLU A 46 6.85 -5.38 -10.20
N CYS A 47 7.66 -5.24 -9.14
CA CYS A 47 8.92 -4.48 -9.20
C CYS A 47 10.14 -5.37 -9.44
N GLY A 48 10.02 -6.70 -9.31
CA GLY A 48 11.11 -7.65 -9.51
C GLY A 48 12.23 -7.52 -8.47
N ILE A 49 11.89 -7.09 -7.24
CA ILE A 49 12.83 -6.92 -6.14
C ILE A 49 12.59 -7.99 -5.08
N GLU A 50 13.63 -8.49 -4.41
CA GLU A 50 13.48 -9.42 -3.28
C GLU A 50 13.42 -8.62 -1.97
N VAL A 51 12.48 -8.89 -1.07
CA VAL A 51 12.39 -8.20 0.22
C VAL A 51 12.79 -9.14 1.34
N GLU A 52 13.89 -8.81 2.03
CA GLU A 52 14.39 -9.63 3.13
C GLU A 52 13.60 -9.38 4.43
N ASP A 53 13.59 -10.35 5.35
CA ASP A 53 12.92 -10.23 6.65
C ASP A 53 13.39 -8.99 7.45
N GLU A 54 14.68 -8.61 7.35
CA GLU A 54 15.21 -7.42 8.02
C GLU A 54 14.77 -6.10 7.36
N GLU A 55 14.24 -6.16 6.13
CA GLU A 55 13.72 -5.02 5.40
C GLU A 55 12.22 -4.79 5.65
N LEU A 56 11.53 -5.73 6.30
CA LEU A 56 10.14 -5.66 6.74
C LEU A 56 9.95 -4.75 7.96
N ILE A 57 10.42 -3.50 7.83
CA ILE A 57 10.35 -2.47 8.85
C ILE A 57 9.51 -1.28 8.34
N PRO A 58 8.81 -0.57 9.24
CA PRO A 58 7.99 0.58 8.86
C PRO A 58 8.76 1.65 8.06
N GLU A 59 10.04 1.84 8.36
CA GLU A 59 10.91 2.80 7.68
C GLU A 59 11.05 2.54 6.18
N ASN A 60 10.82 1.30 5.70
CA ASN A 60 10.87 0.94 4.29
C ASN A 60 9.48 0.88 3.64
N LEU A 61 8.44 0.47 4.37
CA LEU A 61 7.17 0.04 3.78
C LEU A 61 5.94 0.85 4.22
N ASP A 62 6.05 1.65 5.29
CA ASP A 62 4.90 2.28 5.94
C ASP A 62 4.42 3.58 5.27
N SER A 63 5.02 4.00 4.15
CA SER A 63 4.50 5.14 3.39
C SER A 63 4.85 5.02 1.91
N VAL A 64 4.18 5.79 1.05
CA VAL A 64 4.42 5.78 -0.40
C VAL A 64 5.85 6.23 -0.70
N ASN A 65 6.34 7.26 -0.01
CA ASN A 65 7.69 7.77 -0.21
C ASN A 65 8.75 6.78 0.29
N ASN A 66 8.50 6.09 1.41
CA ASN A 66 9.40 5.03 1.90
C ASN A 66 9.49 3.88 0.89
N LEU A 67 8.34 3.41 0.39
CA LEU A 67 8.28 2.38 -0.65
C LEU A 67 9.02 2.78 -1.92
N ALA A 68 8.75 3.98 -2.44
CA ALA A 68 9.41 4.48 -3.65
C ALA A 68 10.94 4.59 -3.47
N ALA A 69 11.39 5.04 -2.30
CA ALA A 69 12.81 5.10 -1.97
C ALA A 69 13.44 3.71 -1.85
N PHE A 70 12.72 2.77 -1.21
CA PHE A 70 13.13 1.38 -1.05
C PHE A 70 13.27 0.68 -2.40
N ILE A 71 12.25 0.72 -3.25
CA ILE A 71 12.27 0.15 -4.61
C ILE A 71 13.45 0.72 -5.41
N LYS A 72 13.61 2.05 -5.40
CA LYS A 72 14.70 2.71 -6.13
C LYS A 72 16.09 2.30 -5.64
N LYS A 73 16.23 1.96 -4.35
CA LYS A 73 17.48 1.46 -3.78
C LYS A 73 17.77 0.03 -4.23
N LYS A 74 16.75 -0.82 -4.35
CA LYS A 74 16.87 -2.23 -4.76
C LYS A 74 17.11 -2.40 -6.27
N GLN A 75 16.66 -1.44 -7.09
CA GLN A 75 16.86 -1.43 -8.54
C GLN A 75 18.19 -0.81 -9.02
N GLN A 76 19.08 -0.42 -8.11
CA GLN A 76 20.43 0.08 -8.43
C GLN A 76 21.46 -1.03 -8.38
#